data_AF-A0A2U2SHG0-F1
#
_entry.id   AF-A0A2U2SHG0-F1
#
_cell.length_a   1.000
_cell.length_b   1.000
_cell.length_c   1.000
_cell.angle_alpha   90.00
_cell.angle_beta   90.00
_cell.angle_gamma   90.00
#
_symmetry.space_group_name_H-M   'P 1'
#
loop_
_entity.id
_entity.type
_entity.pdbx_description
1 polymer ?
#
loop_
_entity_poly.entity_id
_entity_poly.type
_entity_poly.pdbx_seq_one_letter_code
_entity_poly.pdbx_strand_id
1 'polypeptide(L)'
;VLEVLTRAFYAQQDTRTPVVVGAFAMSLNVVFSFVFSSWFKQIGWMPHGGLALANSLATALETALLFVIMSRRLGGMETQSLLDGVLRMGTAACGMALALWVWMQATSSISLWLNGLGGVLLGGVVYSAGVLLFRIPEVNSLLVLVKRRLPGQ
;
A
#
# COMPACT_ATOMS: atom_id res chain seq x y z
N VAL A 1 -2.00 0.31 -7.99
CA VAL A 1 -3.14 -0.65 -7.96
C VAL A 1 -4.38 -0.04 -8.60
N LEU A 2 -4.80 1.16 -8.18
CA LEU A 2 -5.93 1.87 -8.77
C LEU A 2 -5.86 1.93 -10.31
N GLU A 3 -4.73 2.38 -10.88
CA GLU A 3 -4.54 2.43 -12.34
C GLU A 3 -4.67 1.07 -13.05
N VAL A 4 -4.27 -0.01 -12.38
CA VAL A 4 -4.38 -1.36 -12.96
C VAL A 4 -5.85 -1.79 -13.00
N LEU A 5 -6.59 -1.51 -11.92
CA LEU A 5 -8.03 -1.80 -11.83
C LEU A 5 -8.82 -0.97 -12.84
N THR A 6 -8.56 0.33 -12.96
CA THR A 6 -9.27 1.19 -13.92
C THR A 6 -9.03 0.75 -15.37
N ARG A 7 -7.79 0.40 -15.72
CA ARG A 7 -7.47 -0.18 -17.04
C ARG A 7 -8.17 -1.53 -17.27
N ALA A 8 -8.27 -2.37 -16.25
CA ALA A 8 -8.97 -3.65 -16.34
C ALA A 8 -10.50 -3.48 -16.55
N PHE A 9 -11.11 -2.47 -15.93
CA PHE A 9 -12.51 -2.10 -16.19
C PHE A 9 -12.70 -1.58 -17.62
N TYR A 10 -11.80 -0.73 -18.09
CA TYR A 10 -11.85 -0.20 -19.46
C TYR A 10 -11.67 -1.32 -20.51
N ALA A 11 -10.81 -2.30 -20.24
CA ALA A 11 -10.65 -3.47 -21.10
C ALA A 11 -11.93 -4.32 -21.18
N GLN A 12 -12.76 -4.32 -20.14
CA GLN A 12 -14.09 -4.95 -20.13
C GLN A 12 -15.20 -4.04 -20.69
N GLN A 13 -14.83 -2.94 -21.35
CA GLN A 13 -15.76 -1.93 -21.86
C GLN A 13 -16.65 -1.29 -20.78
N ASP A 14 -16.25 -1.37 -19.51
CA ASP A 14 -16.94 -0.67 -18.42
C ASP A 14 -16.16 0.58 -18.00
N THR A 15 -16.66 1.73 -18.44
CA THR A 15 -16.11 3.04 -18.08
C THR A 15 -16.89 3.71 -16.96
N ARG A 16 -18.10 3.25 -16.64
CA ARG A 16 -18.98 3.91 -15.67
C ARG A 16 -18.64 3.52 -14.24
N THR A 17 -18.34 2.25 -14.00
CA THR A 17 -18.03 1.75 -12.66
C THR A 17 -16.82 2.46 -12.03
N PRO A 18 -15.66 2.62 -12.73
CA PRO A 18 -14.53 3.38 -12.20
C PRO A 18 -14.89 4.82 -11.82
N VAL A 19 -15.67 5.50 -12.67
CA VAL A 19 -16.02 6.91 -12.48
C VAL A 19 -16.96 7.09 -11.28
N VAL A 20 -17.98 6.24 -11.14
CA VAL A 20 -18.93 6.32 -10.02
C VAL A 20 -18.24 6.03 -8.69
N VAL A 21 -17.38 5.00 -8.64
CA VAL A 21 -16.63 4.67 -7.42
C VAL A 21 -15.63 5.78 -7.08
N GLY A 22 -14.94 6.34 -8.07
CA GLY A 22 -14.06 7.50 -7.87
C GLY A 22 -14.80 8.73 -7.36
N ALA A 23 -15.96 9.07 -7.92
CA ALA A 23 -16.79 10.19 -7.45
C ALA A 23 -17.27 9.98 -5.99
N PHE A 24 -17.65 8.75 -5.64
CA PHE A 24 -17.99 8.38 -4.28
C PHE A 24 -16.79 8.50 -3.33
N ALA A 25 -15.62 8.01 -3.73
CA ALA A 25 -14.39 8.10 -2.95
C ALA A 25 -13.94 9.55 -2.74
N MET A 26 -14.06 10.41 -3.76
CA MET A 26 -13.78 11.86 -3.64
C MET A 26 -14.74 12.52 -2.65
N SER A 27 -16.02 12.15 -2.68
CA SER A 27 -17.00 12.64 -1.71
C SER A 27 -16.66 12.21 -0.28
N LEU A 28 -16.29 10.93 -0.09
CA LEU A 28 -15.79 10.42 1.19
C LEU A 28 -14.50 11.14 1.64
N ASN A 29 -13.57 11.41 0.73
CA ASN A 29 -12.34 12.12 1.02
C ASN A 29 -12.63 13.51 1.60
N VAL A 30 -13.54 14.26 0.99
CA VAL A 30 -13.96 15.58 1.50
C VAL A 30 -14.57 15.45 2.88
N VAL A 31 -15.51 14.51 3.08
CA VAL A 31 -16.15 14.29 4.39
C VAL A 31 -15.11 13.92 5.45
N PHE A 32 -14.25 12.94 5.18
CA PHE A 32 -13.18 12.51 6.09
C PHE A 32 -12.18 13.62 6.35
N SER A 33 -11.86 14.45 5.36
CA SER A 33 -10.95 15.59 5.51
C SER A 33 -11.48 16.57 6.56
N PHE A 34 -12.78 16.90 6.50
CA PHE A 34 -13.39 17.76 7.52
C PHE A 34 -13.47 17.09 8.89
N VAL A 35 -13.90 15.82 8.95
CA VAL A 35 -14.04 15.07 10.22
C VAL A 35 -12.69 14.89 10.91
N PHE A 36 -11.68 14.38 10.19
CA PHE A 36 -10.36 14.13 10.76
C PHE A 36 -9.58 15.40 11.03
N SER A 37 -9.70 16.45 10.20
CA SER A 37 -9.08 17.74 10.51
C SER A 37 -9.67 18.37 11.79
N SER A 38 -10.99 18.26 11.99
CA SER A 38 -11.65 18.72 13.22
C SER A 38 -11.22 17.89 14.45
N TRP A 39 -11.17 16.57 14.30
CA TRP A 39 -10.76 15.66 15.36
C TRP A 39 -9.28 15.83 15.76
N PHE A 40 -8.38 15.98 14.79
CA PHE A 40 -6.95 16.24 15.04
C PHE A 40 -6.73 17.57 15.77
N LYS A 41 -7.50 18.61 15.42
CA LYS A 41 -7.47 19.89 16.14
C LYS A 41 -7.87 19.74 17.61
N GLN A 42 -8.89 18.91 17.92
CA GLN A 42 -9.30 18.65 19.31
C GLN A 42 -8.22 17.91 20.11
N ILE A 43 -7.46 17.02 19.46
CA ILE A 43 -6.36 16.27 20.06
C ILE A 43 -5.05 17.08 20.15
N GLY A 44 -5.02 18.32 19.65
CA GLY A 44 -3.84 19.18 19.65
C GLY A 44 -2.76 18.75 18.65
N TRP A 45 -3.10 17.88 17.70
CA TRP A 45 -2.21 17.42 16.64
C TRP A 45 -2.29 18.32 15.41
N MET A 46 -1.27 18.23 14.56
CA MET A 46 -1.17 18.99 13.32
C MET A 46 -2.39 18.74 12.39
N PRO A 47 -3.17 19.77 12.03
CA PRO A 47 -4.43 19.60 11.27
C PRO A 47 -4.28 18.94 9.90
N HIS A 48 -3.08 19.02 9.32
CA HIS A 48 -2.73 18.42 8.03
C HIS A 48 -2.53 16.89 8.11
N GLY A 49 -2.27 16.34 9.29
CA GLY A 49 -2.25 14.88 9.50
C GLY A 49 -3.62 14.25 9.25
N GLY A 50 -4.70 14.94 9.65
CA GLY A 50 -6.07 14.50 9.38
C GLY A 50 -6.41 14.46 7.88
N LEU A 51 -5.90 15.42 7.10
CA LEU A 51 -6.08 15.45 5.64
C LEU A 51 -5.31 14.30 4.96
N ALA A 52 -4.07 14.04 5.38
CA ALA A 52 -3.29 12.93 4.84
C ALA A 52 -3.99 11.58 5.11
N LEU A 53 -4.51 11.39 6.32
CA LEU A 53 -5.21 10.17 6.71
C LEU A 53 -6.55 10.02 5.96
N ALA A 54 -7.30 11.10 5.77
CA ALA A 54 -8.51 11.13 4.95
C ALA A 54 -8.22 10.69 3.51
N ASN A 55 -7.16 11.25 2.92
CA ASN A 55 -6.78 10.94 1.54
C ASN A 55 -6.37 9.47 1.36
N SER A 56 -5.48 8.98 2.22
CA SER A 56 -5.05 7.57 2.17
C SER A 56 -6.23 6.61 2.38
N LEU A 57 -7.14 6.91 3.30
CA LEU A 57 -8.30 6.07 3.57
C LEU A 57 -9.29 6.08 2.41
N ALA A 58 -9.56 7.25 1.82
CA ALA A 58 -10.44 7.36 0.65
C ALA A 58 -9.90 6.57 -0.54
N THR A 59 -8.61 6.70 -0.86
CA THR A 59 -7.97 5.92 -1.94
C THR A 59 -7.95 4.41 -1.64
N ALA A 60 -7.76 4.02 -0.37
CA ALA A 60 -7.82 2.62 0.03
C ALA A 60 -9.23 2.04 -0.17
N LEU A 61 -10.27 2.77 0.23
CA LEU A 61 -11.67 2.38 0.02
C LEU A 61 -12.01 2.33 -1.48
N GLU A 62 -11.61 3.32 -2.26
CA GLU A 62 -11.79 3.35 -3.72
C GLU A 62 -11.22 2.09 -4.37
N THR A 63 -9.96 1.79 -4.05
CA THR A 63 -9.23 0.63 -4.56
C THR A 63 -9.92 -0.67 -4.11
N ALA A 64 -10.34 -0.76 -2.85
CA ALA A 64 -11.02 -1.93 -2.31
C ALA A 64 -12.39 -2.16 -2.98
N LEU A 65 -13.20 -1.12 -3.16
CA LEU A 65 -14.48 -1.22 -3.86
C LEU A 65 -14.29 -1.70 -5.30
N LEU A 66 -13.36 -1.08 -6.04
CA LEU A 66 -13.06 -1.48 -7.42
C LEU A 66 -12.56 -2.93 -7.49
N PHE A 67 -11.69 -3.32 -6.57
CA PHE A 67 -11.20 -4.69 -6.47
C PHE A 67 -12.33 -5.69 -6.20
N VAL A 68 -13.23 -5.41 -5.26
CA VAL A 68 -14.36 -6.30 -4.92
C VAL A 68 -15.36 -6.40 -6.08
N ILE A 69 -15.66 -5.29 -6.76
CA ILE A 69 -16.55 -5.32 -7.93
C ILE A 69 -15.92 -6.13 -9.05
N MET A 70 -14.62 -5.94 -9.29
CA MET A 70 -13.87 -6.68 -10.31
C MET A 70 -13.80 -8.18 -9.98
N SER A 71 -13.49 -8.54 -8.73
CA SER A 71 -13.35 -9.94 -8.32
C SER A 71 -14.67 -10.71 -8.45
N ARG A 72 -15.80 -10.05 -8.17
CA ARG A 72 -17.14 -10.61 -8.40
C ARG A 72 -17.44 -10.83 -9.89
N ARG A 73 -17.05 -9.89 -10.76
CA ARG A 73 -17.29 -10.01 -12.21
C ARG A 73 -16.48 -11.11 -12.87
N LEU A 74 -15.25 -11.33 -12.40
CA LEU A 74 -14.36 -12.35 -12.92
C LEU A 74 -14.59 -13.75 -12.31
N GLY A 75 -15.70 -13.94 -11.57
CA GLY A 75 -16.08 -15.27 -11.04
C GLY A 75 -15.29 -15.73 -9.82
N GLY A 76 -14.70 -14.80 -9.06
CA GLY A 76 -13.87 -15.11 -7.90
C GLY A 76 -12.41 -15.33 -8.30
N MET A 77 -11.67 -14.23 -8.46
CA MET A 77 -10.20 -14.29 -8.46
C MET A 77 -9.71 -14.93 -7.15
N GLU A 78 -8.47 -15.45 -7.12
CA GLU A 78 -7.77 -16.02 -5.95
C GLU A 78 -7.61 -14.99 -4.80
N THR A 79 -8.74 -14.56 -4.24
CA THR A 79 -8.85 -13.48 -3.26
C THR A 79 -8.19 -13.90 -1.95
N GLN A 80 -8.23 -15.21 -1.64
CA GLN A 80 -7.54 -15.77 -0.47
C GLN A 80 -6.00 -15.69 -0.62
N SER A 81 -5.46 -16.00 -1.79
CA SER A 81 -4.02 -15.90 -2.08
C SER A 81 -3.56 -14.45 -1.97
N LEU A 82 -4.32 -13.52 -2.56
CA LEU A 82 -4.03 -12.09 -2.48
C LEU A 82 -4.10 -11.53 -1.06
N LEU A 83 -5.10 -11.95 -0.27
CA LEU A 83 -5.23 -11.55 1.14
C LEU A 83 -4.08 -12.09 1.99
N ASP A 84 -3.68 -13.35 1.79
CA ASP A 84 -2.49 -13.94 2.45
C ASP A 84 -1.22 -13.17 2.08
N GLY A 85 -1.05 -12.81 0.81
CA GLY A 85 0.04 -11.94 0.34
C GLY A 85 0.04 -10.58 1.05
N VAL A 86 -1.12 -9.91 1.14
CA VAL A 86 -1.27 -8.62 1.84
C VAL A 86 -0.91 -8.75 3.32
N LEU A 87 -1.38 -9.79 4.00
CA LEU A 87 -1.06 -10.00 5.42
C LEU A 87 0.42 -10.24 5.63
N ARG A 88 1.06 -11.09 4.82
CA ARG A 88 2.51 -11.36 4.91
C ARG A 88 3.34 -10.11 4.62
N MET A 89 2.98 -9.34 3.59
CA MET A 89 3.62 -8.05 3.30
C MET A 89 3.42 -7.07 4.45
N GLY A 90 2.23 -7.03 5.05
CA GLY A 90 1.93 -6.25 6.24
C GLY A 90 2.84 -6.63 7.43
N THR A 91 3.01 -7.93 7.69
CA THR A 91 3.92 -8.39 8.75
C THR A 91 5.39 -8.04 8.48
N ALA A 92 5.84 -8.12 7.23
CA ALA A 92 7.19 -7.69 6.84
C ALA A 92 7.37 -6.17 7.03
N ALA A 93 6.35 -5.38 6.68
CA ALA A 93 6.35 -3.94 6.88
C ALA A 93 6.37 -3.56 8.37
N CYS A 94 5.64 -4.29 9.23
CA CYS A 94 5.72 -4.12 10.68
C CYS A 94 7.14 -4.43 11.22
N GLY A 95 7.75 -5.52 10.76
CA GLY A 95 9.14 -5.85 11.12
C GLY A 95 10.14 -4.76 10.71
N MET A 96 9.98 -4.22 9.49
CA MET A 96 10.75 -3.07 9.01
C MET A 96 10.52 -1.84 9.89
N ALA A 97 9.28 -1.51 10.24
CA ALA A 97 8.95 -0.36 11.07
C ALA A 97 9.62 -0.45 12.45
N LEU A 98 9.62 -1.63 13.07
CA LEU A 98 10.32 -1.87 14.34
C LEU A 98 11.84 -1.70 14.20
N ALA A 99 12.43 -2.25 13.15
CA ALA A 99 13.86 -2.13 12.90
C ALA A 99 14.29 -0.66 12.70
N LEU A 100 13.49 0.10 11.95
CA LEU A 100 13.71 1.54 11.76
C LEU A 100 13.53 2.34 13.05
N TRP A 101 12.56 1.97 13.89
CA TRP A 101 12.36 2.62 15.18
C TRP A 101 13.59 2.44 16.10
N VAL A 102 14.14 1.23 16.17
CA VAL A 102 15.39 0.97 16.90
C VAL A 102 16.57 1.73 16.30
N TRP A 103 16.68 1.76 14.97
CA TRP A 103 17.71 2.51 14.26
C TRP A 103 17.68 4.01 14.58
N MET A 104 16.48 4.62 14.61
CA MET A 104 16.30 6.04 14.94
C MET A 104 16.74 6.36 16.36
N GLN A 105 16.47 5.46 17.32
CA GLN A 105 16.91 5.65 18.72
C GLN A 105 18.44 5.57 18.84
N ALA A 106 19.06 4.57 18.20
CA ALA A 106 20.50 4.33 18.24
C ALA A 106 21.32 5.41 17.50
N THR A 107 20.74 6.01 16.46
CA THR A 107 21.42 6.94 15.53
C THR A 107 21.04 8.41 15.79
N SER A 108 20.42 8.70 16.93
CA SER A 108 19.90 10.02 17.29
C SER A 108 20.96 11.14 17.36
N SER A 109 22.25 10.79 17.47
CA SER A 109 23.39 11.73 17.55
C SER A 109 24.14 11.95 16.23
N ILE A 110 23.77 11.25 15.14
CA ILE A 110 24.43 11.36 13.83
C ILE A 110 23.76 12.44 12.97
N SER A 111 24.50 13.02 12.03
CA SER A 111 23.97 13.92 10.98
C SER A 111 22.72 13.34 10.30
N LEU A 112 21.70 14.20 10.14
CA LEU A 112 20.37 13.85 9.62
C LEU A 112 20.44 13.10 8.27
N TRP A 113 21.37 13.50 7.40
CA TRP A 113 21.55 12.89 6.07
C TRP A 113 22.07 11.45 6.14
N LEU A 114 23.03 11.19 7.04
CA LEU A 114 23.60 9.84 7.22
C LEU A 114 22.59 8.92 7.90
N ASN A 115 21.84 9.44 8.88
CA ASN A 115 20.79 8.70 9.55
C ASN A 115 19.67 8.32 8.56
N GLY A 116 19.23 9.26 7.73
CA GLY A 116 18.24 9.01 6.68
C GLY A 116 18.69 7.98 5.66
N LEU A 117 19.91 8.12 5.10
CA LEU A 117 20.46 7.17 4.13
C LEU A 117 20.63 5.76 4.73
N GLY A 118 21.16 5.66 5.95
CA GLY A 118 21.30 4.40 6.67
C GLY A 118 19.95 3.75 6.95
N GLY A 119 18.95 4.55 7.35
CA GLY A 119 17.58 4.09 7.56
C GLY A 119 16.94 3.56 6.28
N VAL A 120 17.09 4.26 5.15
CA VAL A 120 16.56 3.79 3.85
C VAL A 120 17.18 2.44 3.45
N LEU A 121 18.50 2.31 3.58
CA LEU A 121 19.19 1.05 3.27
C LEU A 121 18.74 -0.08 4.21
N LEU A 122 18.70 0.18 5.51
CA LEU A 122 18.30 -0.80 6.51
C LEU A 122 16.84 -1.23 6.33
N GLY A 123 15.94 -0.27 6.13
CA GLY A 123 14.53 -0.55 5.87
C GLY A 123 14.34 -1.38 4.61
N GLY A 124 15.03 -1.01 3.52
CA GLY A 124 15.01 -1.78 2.27
C GLY A 124 15.50 -3.21 2.45
N VAL A 125 16.59 -3.42 3.18
CA VAL A 125 17.15 -4.75 3.46
C VAL A 125 16.19 -5.57 4.33
N VAL A 126 15.68 -5.00 5.43
CA VAL A 126 14.78 -5.71 6.37
C VAL A 126 13.47 -6.08 5.68
N TYR A 127 12.88 -5.18 4.91
CA TYR A 127 11.65 -5.47 4.16
C TYR A 127 11.89 -6.55 3.11
N SER A 128 12.96 -6.43 2.32
CA SER A 128 13.30 -7.43 1.29
C SER A 128 13.55 -8.80 1.91
N ALA A 129 14.29 -8.86 3.02
CA ALA A 129 14.52 -10.10 3.76
C ALA A 129 13.21 -10.70 4.29
N GLY A 130 12.33 -9.88 4.87
CA GLY A 130 11.02 -10.32 5.36
C GLY A 130 10.15 -10.89 4.24
N VAL A 131 10.05 -10.19 3.12
CA VAL A 131 9.28 -10.62 1.95
C VAL A 131 9.81 -11.93 1.36
N LEU A 132 11.13 -12.11 1.31
CA LEU A 132 11.76 -13.35 0.85
C LEU A 132 11.56 -14.50 1.85
N LEU A 133 11.66 -14.23 3.16
CA LEU A 133 11.48 -15.21 4.22
C LEU A 133 10.04 -15.73 4.27
N PHE A 134 9.05 -14.83 4.13
CA PHE A 134 7.63 -15.19 4.07
C PHE A 134 7.22 -15.87 2.76
N ARG A 135 8.16 -16.05 1.81
CA ARG A 135 7.98 -16.72 0.51
C ARG A 135 6.68 -16.32 -0.16
N ILE A 136 6.46 -15.02 -0.26
CA ILE A 136 5.21 -14.46 -0.79
C ILE A 136 5.04 -14.98 -2.25
N PRO A 137 3.94 -15.70 -2.56
CA PRO A 137 3.74 -16.37 -3.85
C PRO A 137 3.91 -15.42 -5.05
N GLU A 138 3.49 -14.18 -4.89
CA GLU A 138 3.58 -13.11 -5.88
C GLU A 138 5.04 -12.76 -6.19
N VAL A 139 5.90 -12.70 -5.16
CA VAL A 139 7.31 -12.37 -5.32
C VAL A 139 8.07 -13.51 -5.96
N ASN A 140 7.77 -14.75 -5.57
CA ASN A 140 8.33 -15.93 -6.25
C ASN A 140 7.89 -16.00 -7.72
N SER A 141 6.62 -15.70 -8.02
CA SER A 141 6.11 -15.63 -9.39
C SER A 141 6.85 -14.59 -10.22
N LEU A 142 7.08 -13.39 -9.66
CA LEU A 142 7.85 -12.34 -10.32
C LEU A 142 9.32 -12.74 -10.53
N LEU A 143 9.97 -13.33 -9.52
CA LEU A 143 11.36 -13.81 -9.63
C LEU A 143 11.51 -14.89 -10.70
N VAL A 144 10.53 -15.80 -10.82
CA VAL A 144 10.50 -16.82 -11.88
C VAL A 144 10.33 -16.18 -13.26
N LEU A 145 9.46 -15.18 -13.39
CA LEU A 145 9.26 -14.41 -14.63
C LEU A 145 10.52 -13.66 -15.07
N VAL A 146 11.22 -13.02 -14.13
CA VAL A 146 12.49 -12.34 -14.39
C VAL A 146 13.57 -13.35 -14.79
N LYS A 147 13.70 -14.47 -14.08
CA LYS A 147 14.62 -15.56 -14.43
C LYS A 147 14.34 -16.12 -15.83
N ARG A 148 13.08 -16.22 -16.24
CA ARG A 148 12.70 -16.67 -17.60
C ARG A 148 12.98 -15.64 -18.70
N ARG A 149 13.07 -14.35 -18.36
CA ARG A 149 13.37 -13.26 -19.31
C ARG A 149 14.87 -12.97 -19.44
N LEU A 150 15.71 -13.57 -18.60
CA LEU A 150 17.15 -13.59 -18.75
C LEU A 150 17.52 -14.85 -19.56
N PRO A 151 17.74 -14.77 -20.89
CA PRO A 151 18.30 -15.87 -21.66
C PRO A 151 19.74 -16.08 -21.22
N GLY A 152 19.95 -16.97 -20.24
CA GLY A 152 21.27 -17.14 -19.65
C GLY A 152 21.34 -18.10 -18.47
N GLN A 153 20.59 -19.21 -18.52
CA GLN A 153 20.96 -20.53 -18.00
C GLN A 153 19.90 -21.57 -18.41
#